data_AF-A0A7W0W143-F1
#
_entry.id   AF-A0A7W0W143-F1
#
_cell.length_a   1.000
_cell.length_b   1.000
_cell.length_c   1.000
_cell.angle_alpha   90.00
_cell.angle_beta   90.00
_cell.angle_gamma   90.00
#
_symmetry.space_group_name_H-M   'P 1'
#
loop_
_entity.id
_entity.type
_entity.pdbx_description
1 polymer ?
#
loop_
_entity_poly.entity_id
_entity_poly.type
_entity_poly.pdbx_seq_one_letter_code
_entity_poly.pdbx_strand_id
1 'polypeptide(L)'
;FCAPIFVFLAGTSAYFLETRGKSKRDLSRFLLTRGLWLIVLEFTVVRIFAFWTVDYQNLLGIPQVIWAIGWSMIVLAGLIHLPLRAVAIFGIGMIVLHNLADPLRVPGFRGPGSPLPGFLGSLWMILHQGGILFPFGFPGPGVFVLYPLIPWIGVMAAGYAFGSLYKMEAADRRRLLVRMGLAMIATFIVLRAFNVWDPRPWAVQKSALLTVCSFLNVEKYPPSLLFILMTIGPGMLFLARFDRVRVSRIASFFITFGRVPLFFYLLQWLTAHGFGVALGMIADRPVDHLFQSPGPGQIVSPDSGFNLGVVYAAWIAGTLLLYPLCRWFAGVKARRRDWWLSYI
;
A
#
# COMPACT_ATOMS: atom_id res chain seq x y z
N PHE A 1 2.74 -5.63 -6.88
CA PHE A 1 1.73 -6.61 -6.44
C PHE A 1 1.02 -6.21 -5.15
N CYS A 2 1.69 -6.23 -3.99
CA CYS A 2 1.04 -6.12 -2.67
C CYS A 2 0.07 -4.92 -2.53
N ALA A 3 0.56 -3.68 -2.53
CA ALA A 3 -0.29 -2.51 -2.30
C ALA A 3 -1.40 -2.32 -3.37
N PRO A 4 -1.13 -2.34 -4.69
CA PRO A 4 -2.18 -2.16 -5.71
C PRO A 4 -3.29 -3.19 -5.63
N ILE A 5 -2.94 -4.48 -5.55
CA ILE A 5 -3.95 -5.54 -5.47
C ILE A 5 -4.71 -5.46 -4.15
N PHE A 6 -4.03 -5.18 -3.04
CA PHE A 6 -4.70 -5.09 -1.74
C PHE A 6 -5.70 -3.92 -1.69
N VAL A 7 -5.31 -2.73 -2.12
CA VAL A 7 -6.19 -1.54 -2.16
C VAL A 7 -7.38 -1.80 -3.10
N PHE A 8 -7.12 -2.39 -4.27
CA PHE A 8 -8.15 -2.76 -5.23
C PHE A 8 -9.15 -3.77 -4.63
N LEU A 9 -8.66 -4.86 -4.02
CA LEU A 9 -9.49 -5.89 -3.40
C LEU A 9 -10.20 -5.41 -2.12
N ALA A 10 -9.66 -4.40 -1.43
CA ALA A 10 -10.36 -3.73 -0.32
C ALA A 10 -11.62 -3.02 -0.84
N GLY A 11 -11.55 -2.34 -1.98
CA GLY A 11 -12.72 -1.79 -2.68
C GLY A 11 -13.71 -2.89 -3.07
N THR A 12 -13.23 -4.00 -3.64
CA THR A 12 -14.07 -5.16 -3.98
C THR A 12 -14.76 -5.75 -2.76
N SER A 13 -14.06 -5.81 -1.62
CA SER A 13 -14.62 -6.27 -0.36
C SER A 13 -15.75 -5.35 0.15
N ALA A 14 -15.61 -4.03 -0.03
CA ALA A 14 -16.66 -3.07 0.31
C ALA A 14 -17.92 -3.30 -0.54
N TYR A 15 -17.77 -3.60 -1.84
CA TYR A 15 -18.90 -3.97 -2.70
C TYR A 15 -19.59 -5.25 -2.20
N PHE A 16 -18.83 -6.26 -1.77
CA PHE A 16 -19.40 -7.47 -1.21
C PHE A 16 -20.16 -7.26 0.09
N LEU A 17 -19.72 -6.35 0.97
CA LEU A 17 -20.46 -5.99 2.17
C LEU A 17 -21.85 -5.43 1.84
N GLU A 18 -21.97 -4.59 0.81
CA GLU A 18 -23.25 -4.08 0.34
C GLU A 18 -24.14 -5.21 -0.20
N THR A 19 -23.62 -6.04 -1.11
CA THR A 19 -24.41 -7.14 -1.70
C THR A 19 -24.84 -8.21 -0.69
N ARG A 20 -24.16 -8.29 0.47
CA ARG A 20 -24.53 -9.18 1.58
C ARG A 20 -25.53 -8.57 2.56
N GLY A 21 -26.18 -7.46 2.19
CA GLY A 21 -27.31 -6.88 2.91
C GLY A 21 -26.98 -5.69 3.81
N LYS A 22 -25.74 -5.18 3.82
CA LYS A 22 -25.44 -3.94 4.55
C LYS A 22 -26.00 -2.74 3.77
N SER A 23 -26.77 -1.88 4.45
CA SER A 23 -27.28 -0.66 3.83
C SER A 23 -26.13 0.28 3.40
N LYS A 24 -26.34 1.11 2.38
CA LYS A 24 -25.31 2.09 1.95
C LYS A 24 -24.90 3.02 3.09
N ARG A 25 -25.84 3.43 3.95
CA ARG A 25 -25.56 4.28 5.11
C ARG A 25 -24.64 3.58 6.12
N ASP A 26 -24.91 2.30 6.42
CA ASP A 26 -24.09 1.52 7.35
C ASP A 26 -22.73 1.16 6.75
N LEU A 27 -22.65 0.97 5.43
CA LEU A 27 -21.39 0.77 4.73
C LEU A 27 -20.56 2.05 4.73
N SER A 28 -21.17 3.20 4.45
CA SER A 28 -20.51 4.51 4.48
C SER A 28 -19.93 4.79 5.87
N ARG A 29 -20.73 4.62 6.93
CA ARG A 29 -20.27 4.77 8.32
C ARG A 29 -19.12 3.83 8.64
N PHE A 30 -19.23 2.55 8.24
CA PHE A 30 -18.18 1.57 8.46
C PHE A 30 -16.88 1.95 7.74
N LEU A 31 -16.93 2.37 6.48
CA LEU A 31 -15.75 2.80 5.73
C LEU A 31 -15.12 4.05 6.34
N LEU A 32 -15.93 5.02 6.76
CA LEU A 32 -15.47 6.25 7.43
C LEU A 32 -14.75 5.92 8.74
N THR A 33 -15.39 5.17 9.65
CA THR A 33 -14.80 4.85 10.95
C THR A 33 -13.59 3.94 10.82
N ARG A 34 -13.64 2.95 9.92
CA ARG A 34 -12.51 2.06 9.63
C ARG A 34 -11.34 2.83 9.03
N GLY A 35 -11.61 3.75 8.11
CA GLY A 35 -10.58 4.57 7.47
C GLY A 35 -9.89 5.50 8.46
N LEU A 36 -10.65 6.20 9.31
CA LEU A 36 -10.12 7.02 10.40
C LEU A 36 -9.27 6.19 11.37
N TRP A 37 -9.71 4.99 11.72
CA TRP A 37 -8.96 4.10 12.59
C TRP A 37 -7.60 3.68 11.98
N LEU A 38 -7.53 3.40 10.68
CA LEU A 38 -6.27 3.08 10.01
C LEU A 38 -5.30 4.26 10.01
N ILE A 39 -5.82 5.49 9.86
CA ILE A 39 -5.01 6.71 9.95
C ILE A 39 -4.44 6.87 11.36
N VAL A 40 -5.26 6.68 12.40
CA VAL A 40 -4.81 6.73 13.80
C VAL A 40 -3.73 5.67 14.05
N LEU A 41 -3.93 4.43 13.59
CA LEU A 41 -2.96 3.35 13.74
C LEU A 41 -1.60 3.67 13.08
N GLU A 42 -1.61 4.38 11.94
CA GLU A 42 -0.38 4.73 11.22
C GLU A 42 0.54 5.61 12.06
N PHE A 43 -0.02 6.69 12.63
CA PHE A 43 0.74 7.65 13.43
C PHE A 43 1.00 7.20 14.86
N THR A 44 0.41 6.08 15.29
CA THR A 44 0.57 5.55 16.65
C THR A 44 1.27 4.20 16.63
N VAL A 45 0.51 3.11 16.52
CA VAL A 45 0.98 1.73 16.67
C VAL A 45 2.05 1.39 15.64
N VAL A 46 1.83 1.73 14.36
CA VAL A 46 2.75 1.34 13.28
C VAL A 46 4.07 2.07 13.45
N ARG A 47 4.02 3.38 13.70
CA ARG A 47 5.20 4.19 14.00
C ARG A 47 5.98 3.62 15.18
N ILE A 48 5.31 3.35 16.31
CA ILE A 48 5.97 2.81 17.51
C ILE A 48 6.56 1.42 17.23
N PHE A 49 5.85 0.55 16.51
CA PHE A 49 6.34 -0.78 16.19
C PHE A 49 7.49 -0.77 15.18
N ALA A 50 7.55 0.24 14.30
CA ALA A 50 8.60 0.39 13.30
C ALA A 50 9.89 0.99 13.88
N PHE A 51 9.80 1.94 14.81
CA PHE A 51 10.96 2.71 15.31
C PHE A 51 11.31 2.47 16.79
N TRP A 52 10.48 1.71 17.52
CA TRP A 52 10.67 1.40 18.95
C TRP A 52 10.96 2.64 19.81
N THR A 53 10.31 3.75 19.48
CA THR A 53 10.41 5.02 20.19
C THR A 53 9.07 5.75 20.24
N VAL A 54 8.84 6.44 21.35
CA VAL A 54 7.70 7.34 21.55
C VAL A 54 8.09 8.81 21.41
N ASP A 55 9.30 9.09 20.91
CA ASP A 55 9.77 10.45 20.66
C ASP A 55 9.24 10.99 19.32
N TYR A 56 8.32 11.95 19.37
CA TYR A 56 7.71 12.63 18.21
C TYR A 56 8.38 13.97 17.86
N GLN A 57 9.49 14.35 18.48
CA GLN A 57 10.10 15.68 18.31
C GLN A 57 10.59 15.95 16.88
N ASN A 58 11.15 14.94 16.20
CA ASN A 58 11.72 15.10 14.86
C ASN A 58 10.76 14.67 13.74
N LEU A 59 9.95 13.63 13.98
CA LEU A 59 9.09 13.02 12.98
C LEU A 59 7.78 12.54 13.61
N LEU A 60 6.68 13.16 13.18
CA LEU A 60 5.33 12.76 13.58
C LEU A 60 4.97 11.39 13.03
N GLY A 61 5.40 11.08 11.82
CA GLY A 61 5.17 9.78 11.19
C GLY A 61 5.45 9.79 9.69
N ILE A 62 5.31 8.61 9.11
CA ILE A 62 5.46 8.38 7.67
C ILE A 62 4.11 7.88 7.17
N PRO A 63 3.27 8.70 6.54
CA PRO A 63 2.07 8.22 5.86
C PRO A 63 2.40 7.18 4.77
N GLN A 64 2.19 5.90 5.07
CA GLN A 64 2.41 4.74 4.21
C GLN A 64 1.08 4.15 3.69
N VAL A 65 1.09 2.84 3.44
CA VAL A 65 0.01 2.14 2.74
C VAL A 65 -1.31 2.15 3.53
N ILE A 66 -1.29 2.00 4.86
CA ILE A 66 -2.55 1.98 5.62
C ILE A 66 -3.16 3.38 5.76
N TRP A 67 -2.36 4.45 5.74
CA TRP A 67 -2.83 5.82 5.57
C TRP A 67 -3.57 5.99 4.24
N ALA A 68 -2.97 5.55 3.13
CA ALA A 68 -3.58 5.63 1.82
C ALA A 68 -4.87 4.79 1.73
N ILE A 69 -4.88 3.59 2.32
CA ILE A 69 -6.10 2.77 2.45
C ILE A 69 -7.16 3.51 3.28
N GLY A 70 -6.77 4.11 4.40
CA GLY A 70 -7.66 4.83 5.30
C GLY A 70 -8.40 5.97 4.59
N TRP A 71 -7.67 6.86 3.92
CA TRP A 71 -8.27 7.93 3.12
C TRP A 71 -9.07 7.42 1.93
N SER A 72 -8.62 6.36 1.26
CA SER A 72 -9.37 5.74 0.16
C SER A 72 -10.72 5.20 0.64
N MET A 73 -10.79 4.61 1.84
CA MET A 73 -12.06 4.19 2.46
C MET A 73 -12.95 5.39 2.78
N ILE A 74 -12.40 6.47 3.33
CA ILE A 74 -13.14 7.70 3.64
C ILE A 74 -13.76 8.29 2.36
N VAL A 75 -12.99 8.39 1.28
CA VAL A 75 -13.52 8.89 0.00
C VAL A 75 -14.54 7.92 -0.58
N LEU A 76 -14.27 6.62 -0.54
CA LEU A 76 -15.21 5.60 -1.00
C LEU A 76 -16.55 5.66 -0.23
N ALA A 77 -16.52 5.99 1.07
CA ALA A 77 -17.73 6.15 1.89
C ALA A 77 -18.72 7.17 1.32
N GLY A 78 -18.23 8.21 0.62
CA GLY A 78 -19.06 9.13 -0.16
C GLY A 78 -19.43 8.57 -1.54
N LEU A 79 -18.45 8.02 -2.26
CA LEU A 79 -18.65 7.54 -3.63
C LEU A 79 -19.67 6.42 -3.76
N ILE A 80 -19.84 5.54 -2.77
CA ILE A 80 -20.83 4.44 -2.83
C ILE A 80 -22.28 4.92 -2.98
N HIS A 81 -22.55 6.20 -2.67
CA HIS A 81 -23.88 6.79 -2.86
C HIS A 81 -24.18 7.13 -4.33
N LEU A 82 -23.15 7.22 -5.17
CA LEU A 82 -23.30 7.44 -6.61
C LEU A 82 -23.69 6.15 -7.35
N PRO A 83 -24.22 6.26 -8.59
CA PRO A 83 -24.37 5.10 -9.45
C PRO A 83 -23.02 4.42 -9.70
N LEU A 84 -23.01 3.09 -9.76
CA LEU A 84 -21.77 2.29 -9.91
C LEU A 84 -20.92 2.74 -11.11
N ARG A 85 -21.57 3.15 -12.21
CA ARG A 85 -20.89 3.68 -13.40
C ARG A 85 -20.09 4.95 -13.11
N ALA A 86 -20.62 5.87 -12.29
CA ALA A 86 -19.92 7.08 -11.89
C ALA A 86 -18.69 6.75 -11.02
N VAL A 87 -18.80 5.78 -10.10
CA VAL A 87 -17.67 5.30 -9.29
C VAL A 87 -16.59 4.67 -10.17
N ALA A 88 -16.98 3.88 -11.17
CA ALA A 88 -16.06 3.29 -12.14
C ALA A 88 -15.33 4.34 -12.98
N ILE A 89 -16.07 5.32 -13.52
CA ILE A 89 -15.51 6.43 -14.32
C ILE A 89 -14.55 7.26 -13.45
N PHE A 90 -14.94 7.59 -12.23
CA PHE A 90 -14.08 8.31 -11.28
C PHE A 90 -12.78 7.53 -11.00
N GLY A 91 -12.88 6.24 -10.68
CA GLY A 91 -11.73 5.41 -10.34
C GLY A 91 -10.77 5.22 -11.51
N ILE A 92 -11.29 4.80 -12.66
CA ILE A 92 -10.49 4.57 -13.88
C ILE A 92 -9.94 5.90 -14.40
N GLY A 93 -10.75 6.96 -14.43
CA GLY A 93 -10.34 8.30 -14.85
C GLY A 93 -9.19 8.83 -14.00
N MET A 94 -9.27 8.73 -12.67
CA MET A 94 -8.17 9.12 -11.79
C MET A 94 -6.89 8.32 -12.09
N ILE A 95 -6.98 6.99 -12.23
CA ILE A 95 -5.81 6.15 -12.53
C ILE A 95 -5.17 6.54 -13.87
N VAL A 96 -5.96 6.76 -14.91
CA VAL A 96 -5.45 7.03 -16.26
C VAL A 96 -4.93 8.46 -16.39
N LEU A 97 -5.59 9.44 -15.76
CA LEU A 97 -5.34 10.85 -15.98
C LEU A 97 -4.39 11.49 -14.95
N HIS A 98 -4.19 10.91 -13.77
CA HIS A 98 -3.42 11.58 -12.71
C HIS A 98 -1.99 11.96 -13.13
N ASN A 99 -1.32 11.15 -13.98
CA ASN A 99 0.04 11.46 -14.45
C ASN A 99 0.12 12.76 -15.25
N LEU A 100 -0.99 13.27 -15.80
CA LEU A 100 -1.03 14.60 -16.44
C LEU A 100 -0.69 15.73 -15.47
N ALA A 101 -0.84 15.50 -14.16
CA ALA A 101 -0.52 16.48 -13.14
C ALA A 101 0.92 16.39 -12.62
N ASP A 102 1.73 15.42 -13.08
CA ASP A 102 3.13 15.26 -12.68
C ASP A 102 4.04 16.48 -12.94
N PRO A 103 3.79 17.33 -13.97
CA PRO A 103 4.53 18.58 -14.16
C PRO A 103 4.28 19.62 -13.05
N LEU A 104 3.17 19.53 -12.32
CA LEU A 104 2.86 20.45 -11.22
C LEU A 104 3.70 20.07 -9.99
N ARG A 105 4.80 20.79 -9.78
CA ARG A 105 5.75 20.50 -8.70
C ARG A 105 5.72 21.57 -7.62
N VAL A 106 5.69 21.09 -6.38
CA VAL A 106 5.87 21.89 -5.17
C VAL A 106 7.30 21.65 -4.69
N PRO A 107 8.13 22.70 -4.52
CA PRO A 107 9.45 22.54 -3.92
C PRO A 107 9.33 21.91 -2.53
N GLY A 108 9.91 20.72 -2.37
CA GLY A 108 9.99 20.07 -1.06
C GLY A 108 11.06 20.71 -0.17
N PHE A 109 11.03 20.40 1.12
CA PHE A 109 12.09 20.81 2.05
C PHE A 109 13.45 20.27 1.60
N ARG A 110 14.45 21.16 1.51
CA ARG A 110 15.83 20.83 1.11
C ARG A 110 16.84 21.01 2.24
N GLY A 111 16.36 21.29 3.46
CA GLY A 111 17.18 21.61 4.62
C GLY A 111 16.78 22.93 5.29
N PRO A 112 17.41 23.24 6.43
CA PRO A 112 17.18 24.49 7.16
C PRO A 112 17.34 25.71 6.24
N GLY A 113 16.40 26.67 6.31
CA GLY A 113 16.40 27.87 5.47
C GLY A 113 15.73 27.71 4.10
N SER A 114 15.35 26.49 3.69
CA SER A 114 14.50 26.31 2.51
C SER A 114 13.06 26.76 2.77
N PRO A 115 12.38 27.42 1.79
CA PRO A 115 10.99 27.81 1.96
C PRO A 115 10.10 26.57 2.11
N LEU A 116 9.25 26.59 3.13
CA LEU A 116 8.25 25.55 3.34
C LEU A 116 7.08 25.70 2.37
N PRO A 117 6.48 24.60 1.91
CA PRO A 117 5.29 24.67 1.08
C PRO A 117 4.14 25.33 1.85
N GLY A 118 3.47 26.30 1.24
CA GLY A 118 2.22 26.86 1.78
C GLY A 118 1.10 25.82 1.84
N PHE A 119 -0.10 26.23 2.30
CA PHE A 119 -1.23 25.32 2.49
C PHE A 119 -1.58 24.49 1.24
N LEU A 120 -1.74 25.15 0.08
CA LEU A 120 -2.06 24.46 -1.18
C LEU A 120 -0.94 23.55 -1.65
N GLY A 121 0.32 23.94 -1.44
CA GLY A 121 1.48 23.11 -1.77
C GLY A 121 1.55 21.86 -0.89
N SER A 122 1.29 22.01 0.41
CA SER A 122 1.20 20.90 1.35
C SER A 122 0.07 19.93 1.00
N LEU A 123 -1.10 20.48 0.63
CA LEU A 123 -2.23 19.67 0.16
C LEU A 123 -1.88 18.90 -1.12
N TRP A 124 -1.20 19.53 -2.08
CA TRP A 124 -0.74 18.86 -3.30
C TRP A 124 0.30 17.77 -3.02
N MET A 125 1.18 17.97 -2.03
CA MET A 125 2.11 16.94 -1.59
C MET A 125 1.40 15.75 -0.94
N ILE A 126 0.34 15.98 -0.16
CA ILE A 126 -0.49 14.89 0.39
C ILE A 126 -1.23 14.16 -0.71
N LEU A 127 -1.78 14.89 -1.68
CA LEU A 127 -2.63 14.33 -2.72
C LEU A 127 -1.83 13.61 -3.80
N HIS A 128 -0.77 14.21 -4.35
CA HIS A 128 -0.17 13.73 -5.60
C HIS A 128 1.35 13.58 -5.54
N GLN A 129 2.09 14.48 -4.88
CA GLN A 129 3.56 14.50 -5.01
C GLN A 129 4.33 13.69 -3.97
N GLY A 130 3.89 13.68 -2.71
CA GLY A 130 4.65 13.17 -1.58
C GLY A 130 5.77 14.11 -1.13
N GLY A 131 6.57 13.64 -0.17
CA GLY A 131 7.69 14.38 0.41
C GLY A 131 7.48 14.74 1.88
N ILE A 132 8.44 15.46 2.46
CA ILE A 132 8.38 15.86 3.86
C ILE A 132 7.66 17.20 4.03
N LEU A 133 6.74 17.24 5.00
CA LEU A 133 5.95 18.40 5.39
C LEU A 133 6.23 18.74 6.85
N PHE A 134 6.02 20.00 7.24
CA PHE A 134 6.13 20.46 8.62
C PHE A 134 4.81 21.12 9.03
N PRO A 135 3.81 20.34 9.48
CA PRO A 135 2.45 20.86 9.76
C PRO A 135 2.42 21.98 10.80
N PHE A 136 3.42 22.01 11.69
CA PHE A 136 3.57 23.01 12.76
C PHE A 136 4.72 23.99 12.51
N GLY A 137 5.21 24.08 11.27
CA GLY A 137 6.40 24.88 10.92
C GLY A 137 7.72 24.18 11.25
N PHE A 138 8.82 24.70 10.71
CA PHE A 138 10.19 24.24 11.01
C PHE A 138 10.79 25.16 12.09
N PRO A 139 11.48 24.65 13.13
CA PRO A 139 12.00 23.28 13.31
C PRO A 139 11.05 22.31 14.05
N GLY A 140 9.74 22.38 13.83
CA GLY A 140 8.80 21.38 14.36
C GLY A 140 8.95 20.00 13.72
N PRO A 141 8.17 19.01 14.17
CA PRO A 141 8.30 17.64 13.69
C PRO A 141 7.77 17.47 12.26
N GLY A 142 8.53 16.71 11.46
CA GLY A 142 8.18 16.43 10.07
C GLY A 142 7.09 15.36 9.92
N VAL A 143 6.44 15.33 8.76
CA VAL A 143 5.59 14.24 8.27
C VAL A 143 6.11 13.84 6.90
N PHE A 144 6.60 12.61 6.75
CA PHE A 144 7.10 12.14 5.45
C PHE A 144 6.01 11.40 4.67
N VAL A 145 5.31 12.10 3.78
CA VAL A 145 4.26 11.53 2.94
C VAL A 145 4.90 10.60 1.90
N LEU A 146 4.92 9.31 2.21
CA LEU A 146 5.46 8.27 1.34
C LEU A 146 4.41 7.75 0.35
N TYR A 147 3.13 7.72 0.74
CA TYR A 147 2.01 7.34 -0.10
C TYR A 147 1.07 8.53 -0.34
N PRO A 148 1.31 9.32 -1.41
CA PRO A 148 0.35 10.33 -1.86
C PRO A 148 -0.99 9.66 -2.18
N LEU A 149 -2.11 10.32 -1.88
CA LEU A 149 -3.44 9.70 -1.93
C LEU A 149 -3.92 9.35 -3.34
N ILE A 150 -3.53 10.13 -4.33
CA ILE A 150 -3.78 9.91 -5.75
C ILE A 150 -2.64 9.07 -6.30
N PRO A 151 -2.94 8.01 -7.07
CA PRO A 151 -4.25 7.50 -7.48
C PRO A 151 -4.83 6.37 -6.60
N TRP A 152 -4.35 6.11 -5.37
CA TRP A 152 -4.87 5.00 -4.54
C TRP A 152 -6.38 5.07 -4.29
N ILE A 153 -6.93 6.27 -4.12
CA ILE A 153 -8.37 6.51 -4.05
C ILE A 153 -9.07 5.93 -5.29
N GLY A 154 -8.53 6.21 -6.48
CA GLY A 154 -9.02 5.69 -7.75
C GLY A 154 -8.91 4.18 -7.86
N VAL A 155 -7.80 3.60 -7.39
CA VAL A 155 -7.60 2.14 -7.33
C VAL A 155 -8.67 1.45 -6.48
N MET A 156 -8.99 2.01 -5.30
CA MET A 156 -10.04 1.45 -4.45
C MET A 156 -11.43 1.60 -5.08
N ALA A 157 -11.73 2.76 -5.68
CA ALA A 157 -13.00 3.00 -6.37
C ALA A 157 -13.19 2.06 -7.58
N ALA A 158 -12.15 1.86 -8.39
CA ALA A 158 -12.15 0.88 -9.47
C ALA A 158 -12.35 -0.55 -8.94
N GLY A 159 -11.74 -0.89 -7.80
CA GLY A 159 -11.93 -2.16 -7.11
C GLY A 159 -13.35 -2.39 -6.61
N TYR A 160 -14.03 -1.35 -6.12
CA TYR A 160 -15.44 -1.40 -5.74
C TYR A 160 -16.33 -1.65 -6.96
N ALA A 161 -16.11 -0.94 -8.07
CA ALA A 161 -16.83 -1.19 -9.33
C ALA A 161 -16.59 -2.62 -9.85
N PHE A 162 -15.36 -3.10 -9.78
CA PHE A 162 -14.96 -4.44 -10.17
C PHE A 162 -15.69 -5.54 -9.39
N GLY A 163 -16.08 -5.30 -8.14
CA GLY A 163 -16.86 -6.27 -7.36
C GLY A 163 -18.16 -6.68 -8.03
N SER A 164 -18.74 -5.85 -8.89
CA SER A 164 -19.94 -6.19 -9.67
C SER A 164 -19.74 -7.33 -10.67
N LEU A 165 -18.51 -7.56 -11.14
CA LEU A 165 -18.19 -8.65 -12.07
C LEU A 165 -18.38 -10.03 -11.43
N TYR A 166 -18.40 -10.12 -10.10
CA TYR A 166 -18.68 -11.37 -9.39
C TYR A 166 -20.16 -11.75 -9.36
N LYS A 167 -21.04 -10.90 -9.93
CA LYS A 167 -22.42 -11.28 -10.27
C LYS A 167 -22.53 -12.12 -11.55
N MET A 168 -21.50 -12.07 -12.40
CA MET A 168 -21.47 -12.85 -13.65
C MET A 168 -21.23 -14.34 -13.34
N GLU A 169 -21.57 -15.20 -14.30
CA GLU A 169 -21.18 -16.61 -14.24
C GLU A 169 -19.65 -16.75 -14.20
N ALA A 170 -19.19 -17.83 -13.57
CA ALA A 170 -17.76 -18.03 -13.33
C ALA A 170 -16.94 -18.14 -14.63
N ALA A 171 -17.51 -18.78 -15.66
CA ALA A 171 -16.84 -18.93 -16.96
C ALA A 171 -16.64 -17.58 -17.66
N ASP A 172 -17.70 -16.75 -17.71
CA ASP A 172 -17.66 -15.43 -18.33
C ASP A 172 -16.76 -14.46 -17.56
N ARG A 173 -16.88 -14.45 -16.23
CA ARG A 173 -15.97 -13.67 -15.37
C ARG A 173 -14.53 -14.05 -15.63
N ARG A 174 -14.19 -15.34 -15.61
CA ARG A 174 -12.80 -15.80 -15.85
C ARG A 174 -12.30 -15.33 -17.22
N ARG A 175 -13.11 -15.46 -18.27
CA ARG A 175 -12.75 -14.99 -19.62
C ARG A 175 -12.50 -13.48 -19.65
N LEU A 176 -13.36 -12.70 -18.99
CA LEU A 176 -13.21 -11.26 -18.88
C LEU A 176 -11.94 -10.88 -18.11
N LEU A 177 -11.67 -11.51 -16.96
CA LEU A 177 -10.47 -11.27 -16.16
C LEU A 177 -9.18 -11.57 -16.93
N VAL A 178 -9.15 -12.66 -17.70
CA VAL A 178 -8.01 -12.98 -18.58
C VAL A 178 -7.81 -11.88 -19.61
N ARG A 179 -8.88 -11.46 -20.30
CA ARG A 179 -8.81 -10.39 -21.31
C ARG A 179 -8.34 -9.08 -20.71
N MET A 180 -8.90 -8.65 -19.58
CA MET A 180 -8.48 -7.45 -18.87
C MET A 180 -7.01 -7.54 -18.43
N GLY A 181 -6.60 -8.66 -17.84
CA GLY A 181 -5.22 -8.85 -17.39
C GLY A 181 -4.21 -8.79 -18.53
N LEU A 182 -4.49 -9.51 -19.64
CA LEU A 182 -3.63 -9.48 -20.83
C LEU A 182 -3.61 -8.11 -21.49
N ALA A 183 -4.76 -7.43 -21.58
CA ALA A 183 -4.81 -6.07 -22.13
C ALA A 183 -3.98 -5.09 -21.28
N MET A 184 -4.09 -5.13 -19.95
CA MET A 184 -3.30 -4.27 -19.06
C MET A 184 -1.79 -4.56 -19.17
N ILE A 185 -1.39 -5.84 -19.26
CA ILE A 185 0.02 -6.22 -19.46
C ILE A 185 0.52 -5.75 -20.82
N ALA A 186 -0.26 -5.94 -21.88
CA ALA A 186 0.10 -5.50 -23.23
C ALA A 186 0.24 -3.98 -23.28
N THR A 187 -0.72 -3.22 -22.72
CA THR A 187 -0.65 -1.76 -22.61
C THR A 187 0.60 -1.32 -21.84
N PHE A 188 0.91 -1.97 -20.71
CA PHE A 188 2.14 -1.69 -19.97
C PHE A 188 3.38 -1.90 -20.85
N ILE A 189 3.50 -3.05 -21.52
CA ILE A 189 4.66 -3.38 -22.35
C ILE A 189 4.82 -2.37 -23.49
N VAL A 190 3.72 -2.03 -24.19
CA VAL A 190 3.74 -1.08 -25.31
C VAL A 190 4.15 0.30 -24.83
N LEU A 191 3.47 0.88 -23.83
CA LEU A 191 3.80 2.21 -23.33
C LEU A 191 5.23 2.26 -22.79
N ARG A 192 5.65 1.22 -22.06
CA ARG A 192 6.99 1.14 -21.50
C ARG A 192 8.04 1.03 -22.59
N ALA A 193 7.84 0.22 -23.63
CA ALA A 193 8.78 0.07 -24.75
C ALA A 193 9.09 1.40 -25.44
N PHE A 194 8.11 2.29 -25.54
CA PHE A 194 8.26 3.63 -26.13
C PHE A 194 8.59 4.74 -25.10
N ASN A 195 8.87 4.41 -23.84
CA ASN A 195 9.15 5.37 -22.77
C ASN A 195 8.06 6.45 -22.58
N VAL A 196 6.79 6.06 -22.78
CA VAL A 196 5.64 6.96 -22.60
C VAL A 196 5.07 6.81 -21.19
N TRP A 197 4.61 7.91 -20.60
CA TRP A 197 3.89 7.95 -19.30
C TRP A 197 4.70 7.53 -18.07
N ASP A 198 6.03 7.50 -18.14
CA ASP A 198 6.90 7.31 -16.99
C ASP A 198 7.87 8.49 -16.84
N PRO A 199 7.96 9.15 -15.67
CA PRO A 199 9.02 10.12 -15.43
C PRO A 199 10.43 9.52 -15.43
N ARG A 200 10.57 8.19 -15.34
CA ARG A 200 11.85 7.47 -15.35
C ARG A 200 12.00 6.59 -16.59
N PRO A 201 12.54 7.11 -17.71
CA PRO A 201 12.71 6.29 -18.90
C PRO A 201 13.63 5.10 -18.63
N TRP A 202 13.29 3.92 -19.15
CA TRP A 202 14.20 2.79 -19.12
C TRP A 202 15.31 2.98 -20.15
N ALA A 203 16.46 2.39 -19.87
CA ALA A 203 17.62 2.39 -20.75
C ALA A 203 18.32 1.05 -20.72
N VAL A 204 19.03 0.71 -21.80
CA VAL A 204 19.91 -0.46 -21.85
C VAL A 204 20.98 -0.32 -20.76
N GLN A 205 21.16 -1.39 -20.00
CA GLN A 205 22.13 -1.47 -18.90
C GLN A 205 23.28 -2.40 -19.27
N LYS A 206 24.31 -2.44 -18.42
CA LYS A 206 25.50 -3.30 -18.57
C LYS A 206 25.22 -4.81 -18.71
N SER A 207 24.03 -5.28 -18.38
CA SER A 207 23.62 -6.67 -18.59
C SER A 207 22.14 -6.76 -18.99
N ALA A 208 21.76 -7.88 -19.61
CA ALA A 208 20.38 -8.16 -19.97
C ALA A 208 19.46 -8.13 -18.73
N LEU A 209 19.89 -8.73 -17.61
CA LEU A 209 19.14 -8.72 -16.36
C LEU A 209 18.90 -7.28 -15.85
N LEU A 210 19.94 -6.44 -15.84
CA LEU A 210 19.77 -5.06 -15.39
C LEU A 210 18.93 -4.24 -16.36
N THR A 211 18.96 -4.56 -17.65
CA THR A 211 18.08 -3.93 -18.65
C THR A 211 16.62 -4.30 -18.40
N VAL A 212 16.33 -5.56 -18.08
CA VAL A 212 14.99 -6.00 -17.64
C VAL A 212 14.59 -5.29 -16.34
N CYS A 213 15.50 -5.17 -15.36
CA CYS A 213 15.22 -4.40 -14.15
C CYS A 213 14.93 -2.93 -14.44
N SER A 214 15.66 -2.30 -15.37
CA SER A 214 15.40 -0.92 -15.82
C SER A 214 14.01 -0.80 -16.47
N PHE A 215 13.65 -1.76 -17.33
CA PHE A 215 12.33 -1.82 -17.94
C PHE A 215 11.20 -1.93 -16.90
N LEU A 216 11.39 -2.71 -15.84
CA LEU A 216 10.40 -2.88 -14.77
C LEU A 216 10.44 -1.79 -13.69
N ASN A 217 11.47 -0.93 -13.68
CA ASN A 217 11.67 0.12 -12.70
C ASN A 217 10.86 1.38 -13.04
N VAL A 218 9.55 1.29 -12.84
CA VAL A 218 8.60 2.41 -13.04
C VAL A 218 8.32 3.13 -11.72
N GLU A 219 7.86 4.39 -11.81
CA GLU A 219 7.57 5.22 -10.63
C GLU A 219 6.48 4.59 -9.73
N LYS A 220 6.82 4.42 -8.45
CA LYS A 220 6.00 3.72 -7.45
C LYS A 220 5.24 4.69 -6.54
N TYR A 221 5.77 5.88 -6.26
CA TYR A 221 5.17 6.86 -5.36
C TYR A 221 5.28 8.29 -5.94
N PRO A 222 4.16 8.90 -6.35
CA PRO A 222 2.83 8.29 -6.51
C PRO A 222 2.88 7.10 -7.51
N PRO A 223 2.04 6.06 -7.35
CA PRO A 223 2.07 4.92 -8.27
C PRO A 223 1.60 5.35 -9.67
N SER A 224 2.52 5.36 -10.63
CA SER A 224 2.22 5.67 -12.03
C SER A 224 1.17 4.73 -12.64
N LEU A 225 0.56 5.15 -13.75
CA LEU A 225 -0.29 4.29 -14.57
C LEU A 225 0.43 2.97 -14.92
N LEU A 226 1.70 3.03 -15.31
CA LEU A 226 2.50 1.85 -15.64
C LEU A 226 2.68 0.92 -14.43
N PHE A 227 2.95 1.48 -13.24
CA PHE A 227 3.04 0.70 -12.01
C PHE A 227 1.74 -0.03 -11.70
N ILE A 228 0.60 0.63 -11.91
CA ILE A 228 -0.73 0.04 -11.70
C ILE A 228 -1.01 -1.05 -12.74
N LEU A 229 -0.73 -0.82 -14.03
CA LEU A 229 -0.95 -1.80 -15.10
C LEU A 229 -0.11 -3.06 -14.89
N MET A 230 1.20 -2.93 -14.62
CA MET A 230 2.10 -4.06 -14.45
C MET A 230 1.82 -4.88 -13.19
N THR A 231 1.06 -4.34 -12.24
CA THR A 231 0.74 -5.03 -10.98
C THR A 231 -0.70 -5.54 -10.94
N ILE A 232 -1.68 -4.75 -11.37
CA ILE A 232 -3.09 -5.17 -11.44
C ILE A 232 -3.32 -6.15 -12.59
N GLY A 233 -2.69 -5.96 -13.75
CA GLY A 233 -2.83 -6.84 -14.92
C GLY A 233 -2.55 -8.31 -14.60
N PRO A 234 -1.36 -8.67 -14.09
CA PRO A 234 -1.08 -10.04 -13.66
C PRO A 234 -1.95 -10.49 -12.46
N GLY A 235 -2.38 -9.55 -11.60
CA GLY A 235 -3.34 -9.84 -10.54
C GLY A 235 -4.70 -10.31 -11.07
N MET A 236 -5.19 -9.75 -12.18
CA MET A 236 -6.41 -10.23 -12.84
C MET A 236 -6.25 -11.66 -13.35
N LEU A 237 -5.08 -11.99 -13.93
CA LEU A 237 -4.77 -13.36 -14.35
C LEU A 237 -4.74 -14.31 -13.15
N PHE A 238 -4.17 -13.88 -12.02
CA PHE A 238 -4.14 -14.65 -10.79
C PHE A 238 -5.57 -14.89 -10.27
N LEU A 239 -6.40 -13.86 -10.20
CA LEU A 239 -7.82 -13.99 -9.81
C LEU A 239 -8.58 -14.94 -10.75
N ALA A 240 -8.35 -14.86 -12.06
CA ALA A 240 -8.95 -15.76 -13.04
C ALA A 240 -8.49 -17.22 -12.85
N ARG A 241 -7.22 -17.43 -12.50
CA ARG A 241 -6.63 -18.77 -12.31
C ARG A 241 -7.13 -19.44 -11.04
N PHE A 242 -7.41 -18.67 -9.99
CA PHE A 242 -7.84 -19.16 -8.68
C PHE A 242 -9.34 -19.04 -8.41
N ASP A 243 -10.12 -18.57 -9.38
CA ASP A 243 -11.58 -18.52 -9.29
C ASP A 243 -12.16 -19.93 -9.06
N ARG A 244 -12.81 -20.12 -7.91
CA ARG A 244 -13.42 -21.38 -7.45
C ARG A 244 -12.50 -22.61 -7.42
N VAL A 245 -11.18 -22.43 -7.26
CA VAL A 245 -10.24 -23.56 -7.12
C VAL A 245 -10.38 -24.22 -5.74
N ARG A 246 -10.28 -25.56 -5.68
CA ARG A 246 -10.23 -26.31 -4.42
C ARG A 246 -9.02 -25.85 -3.59
N VAL A 247 -9.28 -25.46 -2.35
CA VAL A 247 -8.24 -24.96 -1.44
C VAL A 247 -7.29 -26.11 -1.07
N SER A 248 -6.07 -26.08 -1.58
CA SER A 248 -5.01 -27.01 -1.19
C SER A 248 -4.41 -26.65 0.17
N ARG A 249 -3.60 -27.54 0.76
CA ARG A 249 -2.87 -27.24 2.01
C ARG A 249 -1.96 -26.02 1.88
N ILE A 250 -1.27 -25.89 0.74
CA ILE A 250 -0.41 -24.75 0.43
C ILE A 250 -1.27 -23.46 0.32
N ALA A 251 -2.40 -23.52 -0.37
CA ALA A 251 -3.30 -22.37 -0.45
C ALA A 251 -3.84 -21.96 0.93
N SER A 252 -4.16 -22.93 1.80
CA SER A 252 -4.62 -22.68 3.17
C SER A 252 -3.57 -21.93 4.01
N PHE A 253 -2.29 -22.24 3.82
CA PHE A 253 -1.18 -21.50 4.45
C PHE A 253 -1.24 -20.00 4.08
N PHE A 254 -1.28 -19.67 2.80
CA PHE A 254 -1.34 -18.27 2.34
C PHE A 254 -2.66 -17.58 2.72
N ILE A 255 -3.80 -18.28 2.64
CA ILE A 255 -5.12 -17.77 3.05
C ILE A 255 -5.14 -17.39 4.54
N THR A 256 -4.37 -18.07 5.38
CA THR A 256 -4.31 -17.76 6.81
C THR A 256 -3.85 -16.33 7.06
N PHE A 257 -2.80 -15.87 6.39
CA PHE A 257 -2.38 -14.46 6.46
C PHE A 257 -3.45 -13.53 5.89
N GLY A 258 -4.06 -13.90 4.75
CA GLY A 258 -5.11 -13.12 4.11
C GLY A 258 -6.40 -12.93 4.92
N ARG A 259 -6.65 -13.79 5.92
CA ARG A 259 -7.80 -13.63 6.86
C ARG A 259 -7.56 -12.56 7.91
N VAL A 260 -6.31 -12.27 8.23
CA VAL A 260 -5.92 -11.34 9.30
C VAL A 260 -4.79 -10.39 8.84
N PRO A 261 -4.94 -9.71 7.69
CA PRO A 261 -3.83 -8.99 7.06
C PRO A 261 -3.31 -7.82 7.89
N LEU A 262 -4.19 -7.10 8.60
CA LEU A 262 -3.76 -5.99 9.47
C LEU A 262 -3.01 -6.50 10.71
N PHE A 263 -3.44 -7.62 11.29
CA PHE A 263 -2.71 -8.25 12.40
C PHE A 263 -1.29 -8.66 11.99
N PHE A 264 -1.15 -9.29 10.82
CA PHE A 264 0.17 -9.59 10.24
C PHE A 264 0.97 -8.30 9.98
N TYR A 265 0.35 -7.28 9.37
CA TYR A 265 0.98 -6.01 9.04
C TYR A 265 1.56 -5.28 10.27
N LEU A 266 0.87 -5.33 11.41
CA LEU A 266 1.38 -4.75 12.65
C LEU A 266 2.54 -5.57 13.21
N LEU A 267 2.37 -6.89 13.34
CA LEU A 267 3.39 -7.73 13.96
C LEU A 267 4.67 -7.86 13.13
N GLN A 268 4.59 -7.75 11.79
CA GLN A 268 5.79 -7.83 10.96
C GLN A 268 6.80 -6.73 11.29
N TRP A 269 6.35 -5.54 11.72
CA TRP A 269 7.24 -4.46 12.13
C TRP A 269 8.02 -4.82 13.39
N LEU A 270 7.34 -5.38 14.39
CA LEU A 270 8.00 -5.88 15.60
C LEU A 270 9.00 -6.99 15.29
N THR A 271 8.65 -7.93 14.41
CA THR A 271 9.58 -9.02 14.05
C THR A 271 10.77 -8.52 13.23
N ALA A 272 10.55 -7.61 12.27
CA ALA A 272 11.63 -7.07 11.45
C ALA A 272 12.58 -6.23 12.29
N HIS A 273 12.05 -5.39 13.17
CA HIS A 273 12.84 -4.57 14.08
C HIS A 273 13.60 -5.43 15.10
N GLY A 274 12.91 -6.39 15.73
CA GLY A 274 13.53 -7.31 16.69
C GLY A 274 14.64 -8.15 16.06
N PHE A 275 14.49 -8.60 14.82
CA PHE A 275 15.58 -9.25 14.08
C PHE A 275 16.71 -8.31 13.71
N GLY A 276 16.41 -7.05 13.34
CA GLY A 276 17.44 -6.04 13.11
C GLY A 276 18.32 -5.85 14.35
N VAL A 277 17.70 -5.70 15.52
CA VAL A 277 18.40 -5.57 16.81
C VAL A 277 19.18 -6.85 17.14
N ALA A 278 18.53 -8.02 17.11
CA ALA A 278 19.16 -9.28 17.50
C ALA A 278 20.34 -9.65 16.60
N LEU A 279 20.16 -9.59 15.27
CA LEU A 279 21.23 -9.87 14.32
C LEU A 279 22.35 -8.83 14.43
N GLY A 280 22.01 -7.55 14.63
CA GLY A 280 22.98 -6.49 14.86
C GLY A 280 23.86 -6.77 16.08
N MET A 281 23.26 -7.12 17.21
CA MET A 281 23.98 -7.50 18.44
C MET A 281 24.84 -8.75 18.25
N ILE A 282 24.32 -9.79 17.61
CA ILE A 282 25.07 -11.04 17.34
C ILE A 282 26.29 -10.77 16.45
N ALA A 283 26.17 -9.83 15.50
CA ALA A 283 27.21 -9.48 14.56
C ALA A 283 28.12 -8.32 15.03
N ASP A 284 27.98 -7.88 16.30
CA ASP A 284 28.70 -6.74 16.89
C ASP A 284 28.59 -5.44 16.06
N ARG A 285 27.36 -5.14 15.61
CA ARG A 285 27.04 -3.96 14.81
C ARG A 285 26.27 -2.93 15.63
N PRO A 286 26.43 -1.62 15.36
CA PRO A 286 25.67 -0.58 16.05
C PRO A 286 24.16 -0.75 15.85
N VAL A 287 23.40 -0.78 16.94
CA VAL A 287 21.92 -0.94 16.94
C VAL A 287 21.18 0.26 17.55
N ASP A 288 21.89 1.22 18.11
CA ASP A 288 21.34 2.44 18.74
C ASP A 288 20.45 3.24 17.80
N HIS A 289 20.83 3.34 16.53
CA HIS A 289 20.05 4.01 15.49
C HIS A 289 18.66 3.40 15.26
N LEU A 290 18.44 2.13 15.64
CA LEU A 290 17.14 1.48 15.53
C LEU A 290 16.15 2.03 16.56
N PHE A 291 16.60 2.58 17.69
CA PHE A 291 15.74 3.10 18.75
C PHE A 291 15.48 4.61 18.66
N GLN A 292 15.89 5.23 17.55
CA GLN A 292 15.83 6.67 17.36
C GLN A 292 14.74 7.05 16.35
N SER A 293 14.13 8.21 16.58
CA SER A 293 13.18 8.80 15.64
C SER A 293 13.92 9.26 14.39
N PRO A 294 13.55 8.82 13.17
CA PRO A 294 14.25 9.26 11.97
C PRO A 294 14.15 10.77 11.81
N GLY A 295 15.27 11.42 11.54
CA GLY A 295 15.33 12.87 11.44
C GLY A 295 16.46 13.35 10.52
N PRO A 296 16.39 14.62 10.07
CA PRO A 296 17.49 15.23 9.35
C PRO A 296 18.79 15.13 10.17
N GLY A 297 19.84 14.55 9.57
CA GLY A 297 21.15 14.40 10.22
C GLY A 297 21.35 13.07 10.98
N GLN A 298 20.40 12.14 10.96
CA GLN A 298 20.64 10.79 11.49
C GLN A 298 21.66 10.07 10.60
N ILE A 299 22.85 9.81 11.13
CA ILE A 299 23.94 9.10 10.44
C ILE A 299 23.83 7.63 10.82
N VAL A 300 23.41 6.80 9.86
CA VAL A 300 23.48 5.34 10.00
C VAL A 300 24.83 4.89 9.47
N SER A 301 25.59 4.13 10.27
CA SER A 301 26.88 3.61 9.83
C SER A 301 26.69 2.71 8.60
N PRO A 302 27.55 2.83 7.56
CA PRO A 302 27.51 1.94 6.40
C PRO A 302 27.57 0.45 6.77
N ASP A 303 28.20 0.12 7.90
CA ASP A 303 28.40 -1.25 8.38
C ASP A 303 27.20 -1.80 9.18
N SER A 304 26.17 -0.98 9.44
CA SER A 304 24.97 -1.39 10.18
C SER A 304 24.08 -2.38 9.42
N GLY A 305 24.17 -2.46 8.08
CA GLY A 305 23.26 -3.23 7.24
C GLY A 305 23.80 -4.60 6.78
N PHE A 306 22.91 -5.59 6.64
CA PHE A 306 23.28 -6.94 6.18
C PHE A 306 23.14 -7.11 4.66
N ASN A 307 23.82 -8.12 4.10
CA ASN A 307 23.62 -8.51 2.71
C ASN A 307 22.20 -9.08 2.48
N LEU A 308 21.78 -9.15 1.21
CA LEU A 308 20.43 -9.60 0.84
C LEU A 308 20.11 -11.02 1.33
N GLY A 309 21.09 -11.93 1.39
CA GLY A 309 20.88 -13.30 1.85
C GLY A 309 20.38 -13.35 3.30
N VAL A 310 21.03 -12.60 4.19
CA VAL A 310 20.61 -12.48 5.59
C VAL A 310 19.25 -11.81 5.70
N VAL A 311 19.01 -10.74 4.92
CA VAL A 311 17.71 -10.04 4.91
C VAL A 311 16.58 -10.98 4.49
N TYR A 312 16.78 -11.78 3.44
CA TYR A 312 15.78 -12.78 3.00
C TYR A 312 15.58 -13.88 4.03
N ALA A 313 16.65 -14.39 4.66
CA ALA A 313 16.55 -15.40 5.71
C ALA A 313 15.74 -14.87 6.91
N ALA A 314 16.04 -13.66 7.37
CA ALA A 314 15.32 -12.99 8.45
C ALA A 314 13.84 -12.75 8.08
N TRP A 315 13.56 -12.30 6.86
CA TRP A 315 12.18 -12.10 6.39
C TRP A 315 11.38 -13.42 6.32
N ILE A 316 11.97 -14.51 5.82
CA ILE A 316 11.34 -15.83 5.79
C ILE A 316 11.08 -16.32 7.21
N ALA A 317 12.09 -16.25 8.09
CA ALA A 317 11.97 -16.65 9.48
C ALA A 317 10.86 -15.87 10.20
N GLY A 318 10.79 -14.56 9.99
CA GLY A 318 9.78 -13.69 10.61
C GLY A 318 8.38 -14.03 10.11
N THR A 319 8.23 -14.26 8.80
CA THR A 319 6.95 -14.68 8.22
C THR A 319 6.48 -16.03 8.77
N LEU A 320 7.39 -17.01 8.90
CA LEU A 320 7.07 -18.33 9.46
C LEU A 320 6.74 -18.24 10.96
N LEU A 321 7.45 -17.40 11.71
CA LEU A 321 7.19 -17.14 13.13
C LEU A 321 5.80 -16.56 13.36
N LEU A 322 5.34 -15.67 12.48
CA LEU A 322 4.01 -15.04 12.58
C LEU A 322 2.86 -15.95 12.14
N TYR A 323 3.13 -17.03 11.41
CA TYR A 323 2.09 -17.96 10.94
C TYR A 323 1.19 -18.52 12.06
N PRO A 324 1.71 -19.13 13.15
CA PRO A 324 0.86 -19.66 14.23
C PRO A 324 0.02 -18.57 14.90
N LEU A 325 0.56 -17.35 15.07
CA LEU A 325 -0.18 -16.22 15.63
C LEU A 325 -1.33 -15.79 14.70
N CYS A 326 -1.06 -15.69 13.40
CA CYS A 326 -2.09 -15.39 12.41
C CYS A 326 -3.18 -16.47 12.37
N ARG A 327 -2.80 -17.76 12.45
CA ARG A 327 -3.73 -18.89 12.51
C ARG A 327 -4.62 -18.82 13.75
N TRP A 328 -4.03 -18.54 14.91
CA TRP A 328 -4.77 -18.38 16.15
C TRP A 328 -5.77 -17.21 16.05
N PHE A 329 -5.31 -16.03 15.63
CA PHE A 329 -6.14 -14.83 15.55
C PHE A 329 -7.27 -14.97 14.50
N ALA A 330 -7.00 -15.64 13.38
CA ALA A 330 -8.03 -16.00 12.41
C ALA A 330 -9.12 -16.89 13.02
N GLY A 331 -8.74 -17.84 13.89
CA GLY A 331 -9.68 -18.66 14.66
C GLY A 331 -10.49 -17.85 15.66
N VAL A 332 -9.89 -16.85 16.32
CA VAL A 332 -10.59 -15.92 17.21
C VAL A 332 -11.66 -15.13 16.44
N LYS A 333 -11.30 -14.51 15.31
CA LYS A 333 -12.24 -13.76 14.45
C LYS A 333 -13.36 -14.63 13.87
N ALA A 334 -13.14 -15.92 13.70
CA ALA A 334 -14.17 -16.84 13.23
C ALA A 334 -15.21 -17.17 14.32
N ARG A 335 -14.78 -17.24 15.59
CA ARG A 335 -15.66 -17.62 16.72
C ARG A 335 -16.32 -16.43 17.41
N ARG A 336 -15.75 -15.23 17.31
CA ARG A 336 -16.17 -14.04 18.03
C ARG A 336 -16.65 -12.93 17.09
N ARG A 337 -17.56 -12.08 17.58
CA ARG A 337 -18.15 -10.95 16.83
C ARG A 337 -18.02 -9.60 17.55
N ASP A 338 -17.06 -9.47 18.46
CA ASP A 338 -16.80 -8.21 19.16
C ASP A 338 -16.52 -7.07 18.17
N TRP A 339 -16.98 -5.86 18.49
CA TRP A 339 -16.92 -4.72 17.58
C TRP A 339 -15.49 -4.42 17.10
N TRP A 340 -14.49 -4.51 17.98
CA TRP A 340 -13.09 -4.20 17.69
C TRP A 340 -12.42 -5.21 16.73
N LEU A 341 -12.93 -6.44 16.61
CA LEU A 341 -12.40 -7.45 15.67
C LEU A 341 -12.64 -7.06 14.20
N SER A 342 -13.58 -6.16 13.94
CA SER A 342 -13.75 -5.59 12.60
C SER A 342 -12.70 -4.51 12.29
N TYR A 343 -12.04 -3.99 13.33
CA TYR A 343 -11.00 -2.95 13.29
C TYR A 343 -9.56 -3.50 13.36
N ILE A 344 -9.39 -4.82 13.50
CA ILE A 344 -8.09 -5.52 13.44
C ILE A 344 -8.24 -6.72 12.52
#